data_AF-A0A7X7RLL8-F1
#
_entry.id   AF-A0A7X7RLL8-F1
#
_cell.length_a   1.000
_cell.length_b   1.000
_cell.length_c   1.000
_cell.angle_alpha   90.00
_cell.angle_beta   90.00
_cell.angle_gamma   90.00
#
_symmetry.space_group_name_H-M   'P 1'
#
loop_
_entity.id
_entity.type
_entity.pdbx_description
1 polymer ?
#
loop_
_entity_poly.entity_id
_entity_poly.type
_entity_poly.pdbx_seq_one_letter_code
_entity_poly.pdbx_strand_id
1 'polypeptide(L)'
;MSKNCRLDVDFYDYCLTHHNEVLRELDFVVANSLPVPYFGDLAAYLASPVRVLTAALNPSNREFTEPRFEVDMGLRGPVALESQLSAYFKVNPYEPWFKAFEPVLNGLEASYGGTMANGPHVSTALHVDMCSPIATSPTWSKLRPEQRAKLTITGRKIFEWLVDELTPNIIVASIGWAHLETWNADFEAGYRWGSLVKYSTTASGAPMKVPLLVQIKEIASPSGRKFFFVNASAANKPFGRFTTERKRAVGQKLLVRLRSAGSVAT
;
A
#
# COMPACT_ATOMS: atom_id res chain seq x y z
N MET A 1 12.38 -26.16 5.03
CA MET A 1 12.37 -24.81 5.66
C MET A 1 10.94 -24.29 5.60
N SER A 2 10.35 -23.86 6.71
CA SER A 2 8.94 -23.43 6.72
C SER A 2 8.80 -22.14 5.89
N LYS A 3 7.89 -22.11 4.91
CA LYS A 3 7.52 -20.92 4.12
C LYS A 3 6.97 -19.74 4.96
N ASN A 4 6.84 -19.87 6.28
CA ASN A 4 6.04 -18.97 7.11
C ASN A 4 6.65 -17.58 7.39
N CYS A 5 7.88 -17.29 6.93
CA CYS A 5 8.57 -16.03 7.29
C CYS A 5 9.17 -15.24 6.12
N ARG A 6 9.04 -15.70 4.87
CA ARG A 6 9.63 -15.04 3.69
C ARG A 6 8.75 -15.27 2.46
N LEU A 7 8.83 -14.35 1.50
CA LEU A 7 8.23 -14.53 0.17
C LEU A 7 9.09 -15.48 -0.67
N ASP A 8 8.54 -15.91 -1.81
CA ASP A 8 9.30 -16.59 -2.85
C ASP A 8 10.55 -15.77 -3.25
N VAL A 9 11.69 -16.44 -3.42
CA VAL A 9 12.92 -15.80 -3.89
C VAL A 9 12.77 -15.31 -5.33
N ASP A 10 12.02 -16.06 -6.14
CA ASP A 10 11.77 -15.74 -7.55
C ASP A 10 10.99 -14.43 -7.69
N PHE A 11 10.18 -14.06 -6.69
CA PHE A 11 9.47 -12.78 -6.66
C PHE A 11 10.45 -11.61 -6.63
N TYR A 12 11.48 -11.67 -5.79
CA TYR A 12 12.48 -10.62 -5.68
C TYR A 12 13.39 -10.57 -6.91
N ASP A 13 13.80 -11.73 -7.44
CA ASP A 13 14.58 -11.80 -8.67
C ASP A 13 13.81 -11.20 -9.85
N TYR A 14 12.51 -11.45 -9.94
CA TYR A 14 11.64 -10.83 -10.94
C TYR A 14 11.57 -9.31 -10.78
N CYS A 15 11.43 -8.81 -9.54
CA CYS A 15 11.45 -7.38 -9.26
C CYS A 15 12.78 -6.71 -9.68
N LEU A 16 13.92 -7.33 -9.35
CA LEU A 16 15.25 -6.84 -9.70
C LEU A 16 15.48 -6.84 -11.21
N THR A 17 15.08 -7.91 -11.89
CA THR A 17 15.17 -8.01 -13.35
C THR A 17 14.36 -6.91 -14.02
N HIS A 18 13.08 -6.76 -13.63
CA HIS A 18 12.21 -5.74 -14.18
C HIS A 18 12.76 -4.32 -13.95
N HIS A 19 13.27 -4.04 -12.74
CA HIS A 19 13.90 -2.75 -12.43
C HIS A 19 15.10 -2.44 -13.31
N ASN A 20 16.01 -3.42 -13.48
CA ASN A 20 17.19 -3.27 -14.34
C ASN A 20 16.82 -3.01 -15.80
N GLU A 21 15.76 -3.63 -16.33
CA GLU A 21 15.26 -3.41 -17.68
C GLU A 21 14.73 -1.98 -17.85
N VAL A 22 13.79 -1.56 -17.00
CA VAL A 22 13.16 -0.24 -17.14
C VAL A 22 14.12 0.91 -16.84
N LEU A 23 15.09 0.71 -15.95
CA LEU A 23 16.11 1.70 -15.63
C LEU A 23 16.99 2.05 -16.85
N ARG A 24 17.23 1.07 -17.73
CA ARG A 24 18.03 1.27 -18.95
C ARG A 24 17.23 1.95 -20.06
N GLU A 25 15.92 1.75 -20.08
CA GLU A 25 15.06 2.15 -21.20
C GLU A 25 14.29 3.46 -20.97
N LEU A 26 14.02 3.82 -19.72
CA LEU A 26 13.08 4.87 -19.37
C LEU A 26 13.75 6.02 -18.62
N ASP A 27 13.73 7.20 -19.22
CA ASP A 27 14.32 8.43 -18.70
C ASP A 27 13.58 9.05 -17.50
N PHE A 28 12.38 8.56 -17.19
CA PHE A 28 11.55 9.02 -16.08
C PHE A 28 11.60 8.10 -14.85
N VAL A 29 12.43 7.06 -14.88
CA VAL A 29 12.75 6.20 -13.73
C VAL A 29 13.88 6.83 -12.92
N VAL A 30 13.81 6.72 -11.59
CA VAL A 30 14.83 7.29 -10.70
C VAL A 30 16.13 6.49 -10.83
N ALA A 31 17.20 7.15 -11.28
CA ALA A 31 18.46 6.48 -11.66
C ALA A 31 19.12 5.68 -10.52
N ASN A 32 19.29 6.29 -9.35
CA ASN A 32 19.89 5.63 -8.18
C ASN A 32 18.78 5.07 -7.26
N SER A 33 18.10 4.02 -7.72
CA SER A 33 16.99 3.40 -6.99
C SER A 33 17.06 1.88 -7.00
N LEU A 34 16.17 1.25 -6.24
CA LEU A 34 15.89 -0.19 -6.26
C LEU A 34 14.37 -0.40 -6.48
N PRO A 35 13.91 -1.59 -6.89
CA PRO A 35 12.48 -1.88 -6.92
C PRO A 35 11.91 -1.92 -5.50
N VAL A 36 10.77 -1.29 -5.27
CA VAL A 36 10.10 -1.24 -3.96
C VAL A 36 8.72 -1.89 -4.07
N PRO A 37 8.62 -3.24 -4.03
CA PRO A 37 7.33 -3.92 -4.05
C PRO A 37 6.52 -3.69 -2.77
N TYR A 38 7.19 -3.48 -1.63
CA TYR A 38 6.56 -3.13 -0.37
C TYR A 38 7.50 -2.33 0.52
N PHE A 39 6.92 -1.70 1.56
CA PHE A 39 7.64 -1.04 2.63
C PHE A 39 7.22 -1.67 3.97
N GLY A 40 8.19 -2.07 4.79
CA GLY A 40 7.97 -2.45 6.19
C GLY A 40 8.31 -3.89 6.55
N ASP A 41 8.25 -4.17 7.86
CA ASP A 41 8.73 -5.42 8.47
C ASP A 41 7.88 -6.63 8.06
N LEU A 42 8.39 -7.41 7.10
CA LEU A 42 7.68 -8.55 6.53
C LEU A 42 7.45 -9.66 7.56
N ALA A 43 8.44 -9.93 8.41
CA ALA A 43 8.33 -10.98 9.41
C ALA A 43 7.25 -10.65 10.45
N ALA A 44 7.23 -9.40 10.93
CA ALA A 44 6.20 -8.93 11.86
C ALA A 44 4.81 -8.92 11.21
N TYR A 45 4.72 -8.53 9.93
CA TYR A 45 3.47 -8.61 9.17
C TYR A 45 2.95 -10.05 9.06
N LEU A 46 3.79 -11.00 8.68
CA LEU A 46 3.38 -12.41 8.51
C LEU A 46 2.95 -13.05 9.84
N ALA A 47 3.56 -12.63 10.95
CA ALA A 47 3.20 -13.04 12.30
C ALA A 47 1.94 -12.35 12.86
N SER A 48 1.43 -11.32 12.18
CA SER A 48 0.29 -10.54 12.68
C SER A 48 -1.02 -11.34 12.60
N PRO A 49 -1.91 -11.23 13.61
CA PRO A 49 -3.22 -11.86 13.59
C PRO A 49 -4.15 -11.26 12.52
N VAL A 50 -3.92 -9.98 12.18
CA VAL A 50 -4.59 -9.30 11.07
C VAL A 50 -3.53 -8.75 10.12
N ARG A 51 -3.51 -9.27 8.89
CA ARG A 51 -2.58 -8.84 7.84
C ARG A 51 -3.14 -7.65 7.10
N VAL A 52 -2.67 -6.46 7.48
CA VAL A 52 -3.14 -5.16 6.95
C VAL A 52 -2.13 -4.62 5.94
N LEU A 53 -2.57 -4.42 4.70
CA LEU A 53 -1.84 -3.62 3.73
C LEU A 53 -2.45 -2.25 3.62
N THR A 54 -1.60 -1.26 3.37
CA THR A 54 -2.01 0.03 2.82
C THR A 54 -1.49 0.12 1.40
N ALA A 55 -2.19 0.87 0.53
CA ALA A 55 -1.83 0.91 -0.88
C ALA A 55 -1.80 2.31 -1.48
N ALA A 56 -0.83 2.53 -2.37
CA ALA A 56 -0.70 3.72 -3.21
C ALA A 56 -0.40 3.32 -4.68
N LEU A 57 0.14 4.26 -5.47
CA LEU A 57 0.29 4.11 -6.93
C LEU A 57 1.68 3.56 -7.29
N ASN A 58 2.73 4.29 -6.92
CA ASN A 58 4.13 3.90 -7.07
C ASN A 58 5.03 4.69 -6.10
N PRO A 59 6.27 4.24 -5.88
CA PRO A 59 7.27 5.02 -5.17
C PRO A 59 7.60 6.30 -5.95
N SER A 60 7.88 7.38 -5.24
CA SER A 60 8.33 8.62 -5.89
C SER A 60 9.84 8.81 -5.76
N ASN A 61 10.39 9.74 -6.53
CA ASN A 61 11.76 10.21 -6.36
C ASN A 61 12.10 10.61 -4.91
N ARG A 62 11.12 11.05 -4.11
CA ARG A 62 11.34 11.38 -2.70
C ARG A 62 11.87 10.23 -1.88
N GLU A 63 11.60 8.99 -2.25
CA GLU A 63 12.11 7.82 -1.52
C GLU A 63 13.63 7.71 -1.57
N PHE A 64 14.25 8.29 -2.62
CA PHE A 64 15.69 8.17 -2.91
C PHE A 64 16.44 9.51 -2.80
N THR A 65 15.81 10.57 -2.28
CA THR A 65 16.49 11.85 -2.01
C THR A 65 17.16 11.92 -0.63
N GLU A 66 16.84 10.99 0.27
CA GLU A 66 17.45 10.85 1.59
C GLU A 66 17.90 9.39 1.75
N PRO A 67 18.83 9.07 2.67
CA PRO A 67 19.28 7.70 2.92
C PRO A 67 18.19 6.88 3.62
N ARG A 68 17.20 6.41 2.86
CA ARG A 68 16.14 5.49 3.32
C ARG A 68 16.44 4.04 3.00
N PHE A 69 17.28 3.84 1.98
CA PHE A 69 17.74 2.56 1.50
C PHE A 69 19.23 2.64 1.24
N GLU A 70 19.95 1.57 1.55
CA GLU A 70 21.27 1.31 1.01
C GLU A 70 21.10 0.68 -0.38
N VAL A 71 21.01 1.51 -1.43
CA VAL A 71 20.64 1.06 -2.79
C VAL A 71 21.59 -0.01 -3.31
N ASP A 72 22.90 0.22 -3.23
CA ASP A 72 23.92 -0.73 -3.67
C ASP A 72 23.86 -2.07 -2.94
N MET A 73 23.38 -2.08 -1.69
CA MET A 73 23.15 -3.31 -0.95
C MET A 73 21.89 -4.02 -1.46
N GLY A 74 20.78 -3.29 -1.59
CA GLY A 74 19.50 -3.84 -2.04
C GLY A 74 19.55 -4.48 -3.43
N LEU A 75 20.45 -4.00 -4.30
CA LEU A 75 20.62 -4.54 -5.65
C LEU A 75 21.49 -5.82 -5.72
N ARG A 76 22.08 -6.29 -4.60
CA ARG A 76 22.96 -7.48 -4.58
C ARG A 76 22.22 -8.81 -4.72
N GLY A 77 20.88 -8.79 -4.68
CA GLY A 77 20.04 -9.97 -4.87
C GLY A 77 18.88 -10.04 -3.88
N PRO A 78 18.04 -11.09 -3.97
CA PRO A 78 16.79 -11.23 -3.24
C PRO A 78 16.86 -10.96 -1.74
N VAL A 79 17.81 -11.61 -1.05
CA VAL A 79 17.96 -11.50 0.40
C VAL A 79 18.32 -10.07 0.83
N ALA A 80 19.18 -9.41 0.05
CA ALA A 80 19.60 -8.05 0.35
C ALA A 80 18.47 -7.05 0.06
N LEU A 81 17.71 -7.27 -1.01
CA LEU A 81 16.52 -6.49 -1.33
C LEU A 81 15.47 -6.61 -0.21
N GLU A 82 15.07 -7.82 0.18
CA GLU A 82 14.14 -8.06 1.30
C GLU A 82 14.60 -7.32 2.55
N SER A 83 15.89 -7.40 2.89
CA SER A 83 16.43 -6.72 4.07
C SER A 83 16.27 -5.20 4.01
N GLN A 84 16.46 -4.58 2.85
CA GLN A 84 16.25 -3.13 2.70
C GLN A 84 14.78 -2.75 2.83
N LEU A 85 13.88 -3.49 2.18
CA LEU A 85 12.44 -3.25 2.21
C LEU A 85 11.88 -3.41 3.64
N SER A 86 12.34 -4.44 4.36
CA SER A 86 11.87 -4.74 5.73
C SER A 86 12.45 -3.85 6.83
N ALA A 87 13.55 -3.18 6.56
CA ALA A 87 14.11 -2.19 7.48
C ALA A 87 13.47 -0.80 7.35
N TYR A 88 12.72 -0.52 6.27
CA TYR A 88 12.31 0.83 5.87
C TYR A 88 11.77 1.72 7.03
N PHE A 89 10.75 1.24 7.76
CA PHE A 89 10.13 2.01 8.85
C PHE A 89 10.99 2.10 10.13
N LYS A 90 12.12 1.39 10.20
CA LYS A 90 13.08 1.45 11.32
C LYS A 90 14.23 2.42 11.04
N VAL A 91 14.44 2.83 9.79
CA VAL A 91 15.59 3.65 9.38
C VAL A 91 15.20 5.12 9.25
N ASN A 92 14.56 5.51 8.15
CA ASN A 92 14.22 6.90 7.85
C ASN A 92 13.01 6.99 6.89
N PRO A 93 11.82 6.50 7.28
CA PRO A 93 10.68 6.46 6.38
C PRO A 93 10.27 7.86 5.91
N TYR A 94 9.58 7.96 4.77
CA TYR A 94 9.02 9.23 4.31
C TYR A 94 7.77 9.62 5.12
N GLU A 95 7.98 9.92 6.41
CA GLU A 95 6.93 10.08 7.42
C GLU A 95 5.77 11.00 7.01
N PRO A 96 5.98 12.15 6.33
CA PRO A 96 4.87 13.03 5.97
C PRO A 96 3.80 12.36 5.11
N TRP A 97 4.15 11.31 4.36
CA TRP A 97 3.20 10.48 3.61
C TRP A 97 2.57 9.42 4.52
N PHE A 98 3.39 8.58 5.15
CA PHE A 98 2.92 7.41 5.92
C PHE A 98 2.13 7.78 7.18
N LYS A 99 2.46 8.90 7.85
CA LYS A 99 1.69 9.42 9.00
C LYS A 99 0.23 9.71 8.66
N ALA A 100 -0.11 9.85 7.38
CA ALA A 100 -1.48 10.07 6.97
C ALA A 100 -2.35 8.80 7.07
N PHE A 101 -1.75 7.60 6.99
CA PHE A 101 -2.40 6.30 7.20
C PHE A 101 -2.43 5.88 8.67
N GLU A 102 -1.39 6.19 9.45
CA GLU A 102 -1.23 5.74 10.85
C GLU A 102 -2.50 5.86 11.70
N PRO A 103 -3.27 6.96 11.70
CA PRO A 103 -4.49 7.02 12.49
C PRO A 103 -5.57 5.99 12.08
N VAL A 104 -5.64 5.62 10.79
CA VAL A 104 -6.54 4.54 10.31
C VAL A 104 -6.01 3.19 10.78
N LEU A 105 -4.72 2.94 10.65
CA LEU A 105 -4.07 1.71 11.11
C LEU A 105 -4.25 1.52 12.62
N ASN A 106 -4.07 2.58 13.41
CA ASN A 106 -4.27 2.54 14.86
C ASN A 106 -5.72 2.16 15.24
N GLY A 107 -6.71 2.55 14.43
CA GLY A 107 -8.09 2.11 14.62
C GLY A 107 -8.30 0.62 14.27
N LEU A 108 -7.44 0.05 13.43
CA LEU A 108 -7.35 -1.38 13.10
C LEU A 108 -6.47 -2.16 14.10
N GLU A 109 -6.01 -1.54 15.19
CA GLU A 109 -5.04 -2.12 16.13
C GLU A 109 -3.71 -2.51 15.44
N ALA A 110 -3.33 -1.76 14.40
CA ALA A 110 -2.12 -1.95 13.62
C ALA A 110 -1.28 -0.66 13.53
N SER A 111 -0.01 -0.80 13.19
CA SER A 111 0.88 0.31 12.83
C SER A 111 1.95 -0.18 11.85
N TYR A 112 2.64 0.72 11.15
CA TYR A 112 3.84 0.36 10.39
C TYR A 112 5.01 -0.11 11.28
N GLY A 113 4.93 0.10 12.60
CA GLY A 113 6.02 -0.26 13.52
C GLY A 113 7.19 0.73 13.47
N GLY A 114 8.38 0.28 13.90
CA GLY A 114 9.60 1.08 13.84
C GLY A 114 9.46 2.47 14.45
N THR A 115 9.92 3.50 13.74
CA THR A 115 9.82 4.91 14.18
C THR A 115 8.42 5.50 14.01
N MET A 116 7.52 4.79 13.32
CA MET A 116 6.15 5.25 13.05
C MET A 116 5.18 4.90 14.18
N ALA A 117 5.49 3.86 14.96
CA ALA A 117 4.62 3.39 16.04
C ALA A 117 4.53 4.40 17.19
N ASN A 118 3.32 4.57 17.71
CA ASN A 118 3.01 5.40 18.87
C ASN A 118 2.63 4.58 20.12
N GLY A 119 3.02 3.30 20.14
CA GLY A 119 2.68 2.35 21.19
C GLY A 119 2.74 0.91 20.68
N PRO A 120 2.50 -0.09 21.55
CA PRO A 120 2.37 -1.47 21.13
C PRO A 120 1.09 -1.64 20.29
N HIS A 121 1.20 -2.34 19.17
CA HIS A 121 0.09 -2.72 18.30
C HIS A 121 0.15 -4.22 18.05
N VAL A 122 -1.00 -4.88 17.95
CA VAL A 122 -1.06 -6.34 17.79
C VAL A 122 -0.70 -6.78 16.38
N SER A 123 -0.86 -5.89 15.40
CA SER A 123 -0.53 -6.17 14.00
C SER A 123 0.44 -5.13 13.43
N THR A 124 1.33 -5.59 12.56
CA THR A 124 2.25 -4.74 11.80
C THR A 124 1.76 -4.66 10.36
N ALA A 125 1.59 -3.45 9.84
CA ALA A 125 1.15 -3.20 8.48
C ALA A 125 2.33 -3.09 7.52
N LEU A 126 2.11 -3.45 6.25
CA LEU A 126 2.99 -3.10 5.14
C LEU A 126 2.33 -2.02 4.27
N HIS A 127 3.15 -1.26 3.56
CA HIS A 127 2.70 -0.45 2.44
C HIS A 127 3.08 -1.10 1.13
N VAL A 128 2.22 -1.05 0.13
CA VAL A 128 2.44 -1.59 -1.21
C VAL A 128 2.00 -0.59 -2.28
N ASP A 129 2.59 -0.69 -3.46
CA ASP A 129 2.24 0.15 -4.60
C ASP A 129 1.61 -0.67 -5.71
N MET A 130 0.43 -0.24 -6.16
CA MET A 130 -0.46 -1.05 -6.99
C MET A 130 -0.19 -0.93 -8.49
N CYS A 131 0.37 0.19 -8.92
CA CYS A 131 0.64 0.40 -10.35
C CYS A 131 2.05 -0.03 -10.73
N SER A 132 3.05 0.20 -9.87
CA SER A 132 4.42 -0.23 -10.12
C SER A 132 5.29 -0.17 -8.86
N PRO A 133 6.21 -1.13 -8.64
CA PRO A 133 7.26 -1.00 -7.63
C PRO A 133 8.39 -0.05 -8.05
N ILE A 134 8.30 0.58 -9.23
CA ILE A 134 9.36 1.38 -9.80
C ILE A 134 9.19 2.85 -9.42
N ALA A 135 10.25 3.43 -8.86
CA ALA A 135 10.28 4.83 -8.49
C ALA A 135 10.38 5.75 -9.71
N THR A 136 9.54 6.78 -9.77
CA THR A 136 9.52 7.70 -10.92
C THR A 136 9.80 9.16 -10.53
N SER A 137 10.37 9.88 -11.49
CA SER A 137 10.53 11.34 -11.47
C SER A 137 10.08 11.90 -12.82
N PRO A 138 8.94 12.63 -12.89
CA PRO A 138 8.12 13.09 -11.78
C PRO A 138 7.24 11.98 -11.16
N THR A 139 6.49 12.32 -10.10
CA THR A 139 5.50 11.45 -9.44
C THR A 139 4.45 10.91 -10.42
N TRP A 140 3.88 9.72 -10.18
CA TRP A 140 2.89 9.05 -11.06
C TRP A 140 1.86 9.96 -11.73
N SER A 141 1.23 10.84 -10.95
CA SER A 141 0.14 11.71 -11.43
C SER A 141 0.57 12.73 -12.47
N LYS A 142 1.89 12.97 -12.60
CA LYS A 142 2.50 13.89 -13.56
C LYS A 142 3.11 13.15 -14.76
N LEU A 143 3.14 11.81 -14.75
CA LEU A 143 3.55 11.04 -15.91
C LEU A 143 2.47 11.07 -16.98
N ARG A 144 2.92 11.08 -18.24
CA ARG A 144 2.02 10.96 -19.39
C ARG A 144 1.36 9.57 -19.40
N PRO A 145 0.15 9.43 -19.98
CA PRO A 145 -0.53 8.14 -20.08
C PRO A 145 0.36 7.02 -20.66
N GLU A 146 1.13 7.32 -21.72
CA GLU A 146 2.05 6.36 -22.34
C GLU A 146 3.19 5.93 -21.40
N GLN A 147 3.69 6.83 -20.55
CA GLN A 147 4.73 6.51 -19.57
C GLN A 147 4.19 5.58 -18.48
N ARG A 148 2.98 5.87 -17.97
CA ARG A 148 2.30 5.00 -17.01
C ARG A 148 2.02 3.62 -17.60
N ALA A 149 1.60 3.54 -18.85
CA ALA A 149 1.31 2.28 -19.53
C ALA A 149 2.53 1.34 -19.57
N LYS A 150 3.74 1.88 -19.80
CA LYS A 150 5.00 1.11 -19.81
C LYS A 150 5.29 0.39 -18.48
N LEU A 151 4.91 1.00 -17.36
CA LEU A 151 5.16 0.43 -16.02
C LEU A 151 3.99 -0.40 -15.48
N THR A 152 2.76 -0.10 -15.92
CA THR A 152 1.54 -0.63 -15.29
C THR A 152 1.35 -2.13 -15.53
N ILE A 153 1.68 -2.65 -16.72
CA ILE A 153 1.42 -4.06 -17.05
C ILE A 153 2.23 -4.99 -16.15
N THR A 154 3.56 -4.80 -16.10
CA THR A 154 4.42 -5.61 -15.25
C THR A 154 4.24 -5.24 -13.77
N GLY A 155 4.06 -3.96 -13.46
CA GLY A 155 3.83 -3.51 -12.09
C GLY A 155 2.59 -4.14 -11.45
N ARG A 156 1.48 -4.26 -12.19
CA ARG A 156 0.27 -4.96 -11.70
C ARG A 156 0.50 -6.44 -11.47
N LYS A 157 1.24 -7.12 -12.36
CA LYS A 157 1.60 -8.54 -12.17
C LYS A 157 2.41 -8.74 -10.88
N ILE A 158 3.37 -7.85 -10.62
CA ILE A 158 4.16 -7.86 -9.39
C ILE A 158 3.26 -7.65 -8.17
N PHE A 159 2.39 -6.64 -8.21
CA PHE A 159 1.45 -6.39 -7.13
C PHE A 159 0.52 -7.59 -6.87
N GLU A 160 -0.01 -8.20 -7.92
CA GLU A 160 -0.90 -9.37 -7.84
C GLU A 160 -0.21 -10.59 -7.23
N TRP A 161 1.00 -10.90 -7.68
CA TRP A 161 1.83 -11.95 -7.07
C TRP A 161 2.12 -11.64 -5.59
N LEU A 162 2.48 -10.39 -5.29
CA LEU A 162 2.74 -9.97 -3.91
C LEU A 162 1.50 -10.15 -3.02
N VAL A 163 0.30 -9.81 -3.49
CA VAL A 163 -0.94 -10.02 -2.73
C VAL A 163 -1.21 -11.51 -2.49
N ASP A 164 -0.93 -12.37 -3.46
CA ASP A 164 -1.06 -13.82 -3.29
C ASP A 164 -0.08 -14.37 -2.26
N GLU A 165 1.17 -13.89 -2.24
CA GLU A 165 2.18 -14.28 -1.24
C GLU A 165 1.88 -13.71 0.17
N LEU A 166 1.53 -12.42 0.25
CA LEU A 166 1.28 -11.72 1.51
C LEU A 166 -0.05 -12.13 2.15
N THR A 167 -1.01 -12.56 1.35
CA THR A 167 -2.28 -13.10 1.82
C THR A 167 -3.06 -12.17 2.77
N PRO A 168 -3.27 -10.89 2.42
CA PRO A 168 -3.84 -9.89 3.32
C PRO A 168 -5.27 -10.23 3.74
N ASN A 169 -5.67 -9.78 4.92
CA ASN A 169 -7.08 -9.73 5.29
C ASN A 169 -7.76 -8.48 4.71
N ILE A 170 -6.99 -7.39 4.61
CA ILE A 170 -7.49 -6.09 4.17
C ILE A 170 -6.39 -5.28 3.46
N ILE A 171 -6.78 -4.56 2.41
CA ILE A 171 -5.98 -3.53 1.74
C ILE A 171 -6.70 -2.19 1.89
N VAL A 172 -6.01 -1.20 2.44
CA VAL A 172 -6.54 0.15 2.70
C VAL A 172 -5.91 1.17 1.77
N ALA A 173 -6.71 1.77 0.90
CA ALA A 173 -6.29 2.75 -0.09
C ALA A 173 -7.07 4.07 0.01
N SER A 174 -6.54 5.11 -0.63
CA SER A 174 -7.20 6.40 -0.83
C SER A 174 -6.82 6.93 -2.22
N ILE A 175 -7.28 6.22 -3.25
CA ILE A 175 -6.84 6.35 -4.64
C ILE A 175 -8.00 6.77 -5.54
N GLY A 176 -7.72 7.62 -6.52
CA GLY A 176 -8.72 8.03 -7.52
C GLY A 176 -9.16 6.83 -8.37
N TRP A 177 -10.47 6.69 -8.59
CA TRP A 177 -11.05 5.54 -9.29
C TRP A 177 -10.49 5.30 -10.70
N ALA A 178 -10.10 6.37 -11.42
CA ALA A 178 -9.46 6.26 -12.73
C ALA A 178 -8.15 5.43 -12.74
N HIS A 179 -7.51 5.22 -11.58
CA HIS A 179 -6.34 4.34 -11.46
C HIS A 179 -6.71 2.88 -11.20
N LEU A 180 -7.93 2.62 -10.69
CA LEU A 180 -8.39 1.30 -10.26
C LEU A 180 -9.30 0.65 -11.30
N GLU A 181 -10.13 1.43 -12.00
CA GLU A 181 -11.24 0.92 -12.83
C GLU A 181 -10.79 -0.05 -13.93
N THR A 182 -9.58 0.14 -14.47
CA THR A 182 -9.03 -0.70 -15.55
C THR A 182 -8.28 -1.92 -15.04
N TRP A 183 -8.28 -2.18 -13.73
CA TRP A 183 -7.47 -3.24 -13.14
C TRP A 183 -8.23 -4.56 -13.04
N ASN A 184 -9.47 -4.54 -12.55
CA ASN A 184 -10.33 -5.71 -12.47
C ASN A 184 -11.79 -5.26 -12.57
N ALA A 185 -12.67 -6.11 -13.11
CA ALA A 185 -14.12 -5.90 -13.18
C ALA A 185 -14.74 -5.47 -11.83
N ASP A 186 -14.19 -5.93 -10.71
CA ASP A 186 -14.62 -5.50 -9.38
C ASP A 186 -14.42 -4.00 -9.13
N PHE A 187 -13.36 -3.40 -9.68
CA PHE A 187 -13.06 -1.97 -9.55
C PHE A 187 -13.81 -1.10 -10.55
N GLU A 188 -14.19 -1.63 -11.72
CA GLU A 188 -15.02 -0.93 -12.71
C GLU A 188 -16.37 -0.49 -12.09
N ALA A 189 -16.94 -1.33 -11.23
CA ALA A 189 -18.15 -1.03 -10.47
C ALA A 189 -17.89 -0.24 -9.17
N GLY A 190 -16.73 0.41 -9.01
CA GLY A 190 -16.27 1.05 -7.78
C GLY A 190 -17.27 2.01 -7.13
N TYR A 191 -17.97 2.81 -7.94
CA TYR A 191 -19.02 3.73 -7.49
C TYR A 191 -20.26 3.03 -6.90
N ARG A 192 -20.43 1.72 -7.14
CA ARG A 192 -21.50 0.88 -6.60
C ARG A 192 -21.09 0.11 -5.35
N TRP A 193 -19.84 0.22 -4.89
CA TRP A 193 -19.38 -0.44 -3.68
C TRP A 193 -20.12 0.09 -2.45
N GLY A 194 -20.32 -0.80 -1.47
CA GLY A 194 -20.92 -0.45 -0.19
C GLY A 194 -20.16 0.67 0.52
N SER A 195 -20.88 1.69 0.99
CA SER A 195 -20.29 2.76 1.80
C SER A 195 -20.19 2.29 3.25
N LEU A 196 -18.95 2.20 3.76
CA LEU A 196 -18.68 1.96 5.17
C LEU A 196 -18.91 3.24 6.00
N VAL A 197 -18.45 4.36 5.47
CA VAL A 197 -18.53 5.67 6.12
C VAL A 197 -18.81 6.76 5.07
N LYS A 198 -19.67 7.71 5.46
CA LYS A 198 -19.93 8.94 4.72
C LYS A 198 -19.89 10.13 5.69
N TYR A 199 -19.05 11.12 5.39
CA TYR A 199 -19.03 12.41 6.08
C TYR A 199 -19.48 13.51 5.12
N SER A 200 -20.58 14.18 5.45
CA SER A 200 -21.15 15.26 4.64
C SER A 200 -20.84 16.66 5.19
N THR A 201 -20.09 16.75 6.29
CA THR A 201 -19.73 18.02 6.95
C THR A 201 -18.21 18.13 7.16
N THR A 202 -17.69 19.36 7.18
CA THR A 202 -16.31 19.69 7.57
C THR A 202 -16.07 19.38 9.05
N ALA A 203 -14.83 19.54 9.51
CA ALA A 203 -14.50 19.47 10.93
C ALA A 203 -15.25 20.53 11.76
N SER A 204 -15.53 21.70 11.17
CA SER A 204 -16.31 22.78 11.79
C SER A 204 -17.83 22.61 11.67
N GLY A 205 -18.31 21.49 11.12
CA GLY A 205 -19.75 21.22 10.96
C GLY A 205 -20.41 21.83 9.72
N ALA A 206 -19.69 22.63 8.93
CA ALA A 206 -20.22 23.20 7.69
C ALA A 206 -20.50 22.11 6.64
N PRO A 207 -21.58 22.21 5.83
CA PRO A 207 -21.86 21.25 4.77
C PRO A 207 -20.74 21.16 3.72
N MET A 208 -20.46 19.94 3.24
CA MET A 208 -19.54 19.69 2.14
C MET A 208 -20.29 19.55 0.82
N LYS A 209 -19.79 20.20 -0.24
CA LYS A 209 -20.31 20.00 -1.62
C LYS A 209 -20.13 18.56 -2.11
N VAL A 210 -19.00 17.94 -1.76
CA VAL A 210 -18.71 16.54 -2.06
C VAL A 210 -18.38 15.83 -0.75
N PRO A 211 -19.19 14.83 -0.33
CA PRO A 211 -18.95 14.12 0.91
C PRO A 211 -17.66 13.29 0.82
N LEU A 212 -17.04 13.07 1.98
CA LEU A 212 -15.97 12.09 2.10
C LEU A 212 -16.57 10.71 2.26
N LEU A 213 -16.12 9.77 1.43
CA LEU A 213 -16.59 8.40 1.42
C LEU A 213 -15.43 7.46 1.76
N VAL A 214 -15.76 6.40 2.49
CA VAL A 214 -14.95 5.19 2.58
C VAL A 214 -15.82 4.05 2.10
N GLN A 215 -15.40 3.42 1.02
CA GLN A 215 -16.08 2.29 0.40
C GLN A 215 -15.30 1.02 0.64
N ILE A 216 -16.00 -0.11 0.73
CA ILE A 216 -15.42 -1.41 0.99
C ILE A 216 -16.10 -2.47 0.14
N LYS A 217 -15.30 -3.42 -0.36
CA LYS A 217 -15.79 -4.61 -1.04
C LYS A 217 -14.88 -5.79 -0.71
N GLU A 218 -15.45 -6.98 -0.63
CA GLU A 218 -14.66 -8.22 -0.64
C GLU A 218 -14.34 -8.55 -2.11
N ILE A 219 -13.05 -8.66 -2.42
CA ILE A 219 -12.54 -9.02 -3.75
C ILE A 219 -11.66 -10.26 -3.64
N ALA A 220 -11.39 -10.90 -4.77
CA ALA A 220 -10.49 -12.04 -4.84
C ALA A 220 -9.16 -11.67 -5.52
N SER A 221 -8.07 -12.21 -5.00
CA SER A 221 -6.77 -12.22 -5.68
C SER A 221 -6.81 -13.18 -6.88
N PRO A 222 -5.78 -13.19 -7.75
CA PRO A 222 -5.72 -14.14 -8.87
C PRO A 222 -5.79 -15.61 -8.45
N SER A 223 -5.25 -15.97 -7.28
CA SER A 223 -5.39 -17.31 -6.71
C SER A 223 -6.79 -17.64 -6.17
N GLY A 224 -7.74 -16.69 -6.23
CA GLY A 224 -9.11 -16.84 -5.73
C GLY A 224 -9.25 -16.53 -4.23
N ARG A 225 -8.17 -16.15 -3.54
CA ARG A 225 -8.22 -15.80 -2.13
C ARG A 225 -8.95 -14.48 -1.92
N LYS A 226 -9.90 -14.49 -0.99
CA LYS A 226 -10.72 -13.32 -0.69
C LYS A 226 -10.08 -12.42 0.36
N PHE A 227 -10.24 -11.12 0.18
CA PHE A 227 -9.82 -10.10 1.14
C PHE A 227 -10.68 -8.83 0.97
N PHE A 228 -10.70 -7.97 1.99
CA PHE A 228 -11.37 -6.68 1.87
C PHE A 228 -10.49 -5.65 1.18
N PHE A 229 -11.00 -5.01 0.14
CA PHE A 229 -10.40 -3.80 -0.40
C PHE A 229 -11.21 -2.58 0.07
N VAL A 230 -10.50 -1.60 0.62
CA VAL A 230 -11.07 -0.34 1.09
C VAL A 230 -10.52 0.79 0.25
N ASN A 231 -11.40 1.61 -0.30
CA ASN A 231 -10.99 2.83 -0.98
C ASN A 231 -11.69 4.05 -0.39
N ALA A 232 -10.90 4.98 0.15
CA ALA A 232 -11.38 6.25 0.64
C ALA A 232 -11.27 7.35 -0.43
N SER A 233 -12.07 8.42 -0.28
CA SER A 233 -11.98 9.59 -1.15
C SER A 233 -10.54 10.08 -1.29
N ALA A 234 -10.07 10.17 -2.54
CA ALA A 234 -8.71 10.57 -2.87
C ALA A 234 -8.42 12.04 -2.50
N ALA A 235 -7.16 12.33 -2.21
CA ALA A 235 -6.62 13.66 -1.96
C ALA A 235 -5.11 13.66 -2.25
N ASN A 236 -4.42 14.79 -2.03
CA ASN A 236 -2.97 14.89 -2.24
C ASN A 236 -2.15 13.93 -1.35
N LYS A 237 -2.70 13.54 -0.20
CA LYS A 237 -2.18 12.51 0.70
C LYS A 237 -3.32 11.55 1.04
N PRO A 238 -3.03 10.29 1.37
CA PRO A 238 -4.05 9.33 1.73
C PRO A 238 -4.86 9.83 2.92
N PHE A 239 -6.19 9.78 2.83
CA PHE A 239 -7.09 10.32 3.84
C PHE A 239 -6.84 11.81 4.19
N GLY A 240 -6.20 12.59 3.32
CA GLY A 240 -5.74 13.95 3.64
C GLY A 240 -6.86 14.94 3.98
N ARG A 241 -8.11 14.63 3.59
CA ARG A 241 -9.31 15.43 3.92
C ARG A 241 -10.04 14.98 5.19
N PHE A 242 -9.62 13.86 5.80
CA PHE A 242 -10.19 13.33 7.02
C PHE A 242 -9.41 13.87 8.23
N THR A 243 -10.10 14.22 9.31
CA THR A 243 -9.44 14.51 10.59
C THR A 243 -8.85 13.25 11.19
N THR A 244 -7.92 13.37 12.14
CA THR A 244 -7.32 12.24 12.85
C THR A 244 -8.38 11.35 13.52
N GLU A 245 -9.41 11.95 14.11
CA GLU A 245 -10.51 11.26 14.77
C GLU A 245 -11.34 10.47 13.75
N ARG A 246 -11.65 11.07 12.60
CA ARG A 246 -12.38 10.40 11.52
C ARG A 246 -11.58 9.23 10.95
N LYS A 247 -10.27 9.39 10.77
CA LYS A 247 -9.38 8.30 10.33
C LYS A 247 -9.39 7.14 11.33
N ARG A 248 -9.26 7.42 12.63
CA ARG A 248 -9.33 6.40 13.68
C ARG A 248 -10.68 5.70 13.72
N ALA A 249 -11.78 6.45 13.60
CA ALA A 249 -13.12 5.89 13.54
C ALA A 249 -13.34 4.98 12.30
N VAL A 250 -12.73 5.32 11.16
CA VAL A 250 -12.72 4.45 9.98
C VAL A 250 -12.01 3.13 10.29
N GLY A 251 -10.80 3.18 10.87
CA GLY A 251 -10.06 1.98 11.27
C GLY A 251 -10.86 1.07 12.21
N GLN A 252 -11.50 1.64 13.23
CA GLN A 252 -12.34 0.89 14.17
C GLN A 252 -13.52 0.18 13.48
N LYS A 253 -14.18 0.85 12.52
CA LYS A 253 -15.27 0.24 11.75
C LYS A 253 -14.77 -0.89 10.85
N LEU A 254 -13.57 -0.77 10.28
CA LEU A 254 -12.94 -1.83 9.50
C LEU A 254 -12.63 -3.05 10.37
N LEU A 255 -12.12 -2.83 11.58
CA LEU A 255 -11.84 -3.91 12.52
C LEU A 255 -13.10 -4.68 12.92
N VAL A 256 -14.19 -3.97 13.23
CA VAL A 256 -15.50 -4.59 13.49
C VAL A 256 -15.94 -5.42 12.28
N ARG A 257 -15.81 -4.88 11.06
CA ARG A 257 -16.19 -5.60 9.84
C ARG A 257 -15.39 -6.88 9.61
N LEU A 258 -14.10 -6.87 9.93
CA LEU A 258 -13.20 -8.03 9.86
C LEU A 258 -13.57 -9.11 10.89
N ARG A 259 -13.84 -8.71 12.14
CA ARG A 259 -14.29 -9.61 13.21
C ARG A 259 -15.64 -10.26 12.84
N SER A 260 -16.60 -9.49 12.32
CA SER A 260 -17.90 -10.03 11.88
C SER A 260 -17.82 -10.96 10.68
N ALA A 261 -16.76 -10.90 9.87
CA ALA A 261 -16.55 -11.79 8.73
C ALA A 261 -15.90 -13.13 9.12
N GLY A 262 -15.56 -13.33 10.40
CA GLY A 262 -14.76 -14.48 10.84
C GLY A 262 -13.31 -14.42 10.37
N SER A 263 -12.83 -13.25 9.90
CA SER A 263 -11.46 -13.07 9.40
C SER A 263 -10.43 -12.84 10.50
N VAL A 264 -10.86 -12.74 11.77
CA VAL A 264 -10.02 -12.54 12.96
C VAL A 264 -10.65 -13.34 14.10
N ALA A 265 -9.87 -14.16 14.80
CA ALA A 265 -10.33 -14.83 16.02
C ALA A 265 -10.58 -13.79 17.12
N THR A 266 -11.68 -13.96 17.86
CA THR A 266 -12.08 -13.10 18.99
C THR A 266 -11.06 -13.10 20.11
#